data_AF-A0A0C2DDP9-F1
#
_entry.id   AF-A0A0C2DDP9-F1
#
_cell.length_a   1.000
_cell.length_b   1.000
_cell.length_c   1.000
_cell.angle_alpha   90.00
_cell.angle_beta   90.00
_cell.angle_gamma   90.00
#
_symmetry.space_group_name_H-M   'P 1'
#
loop_
_entity.id
_entity.type
_entity.pdbx_description
1 polymer ?
#
loop_
_entity_poly.entity_id
_entity_poly.type
_entity_poly.pdbx_seq_one_letter_code
_entity_poly.pdbx_strand_id
1 'polypeptide(L)'
;MSEPQTESKALAKLAGGQPWRGDEHELRLEAAREAGLETEDVNEVEVGLFTDGFKAGMTLDDPADRSIVLRGRTVLREAQMSKALHPTLRFLAIPADQVALRVTDGEFELRVSENAAEAAKPALDSARLVLRLWIGLGLVGMLAWYWFNLGWLAAILWGGALVGGGYVLRQGAVSGRALLGARLTVALAMLAQQEKLILPPSRARVSPES
;
A
#
# COMPACT_ATOMS: atom_id res chain seq x y z
N MET A 1 -22.54 -3.33 13.75
CA MET A 1 -22.52 -4.36 12.69
C MET A 1 -21.23 -4.15 11.93
N SER A 2 -20.23 -4.97 12.22
CA SER A 2 -18.98 -4.98 11.48
C SER A 2 -19.25 -5.67 10.15
N GLU A 3 -19.03 -4.98 9.04
CA GLU A 3 -18.96 -5.64 7.73
C GLU A 3 -17.85 -6.70 7.81
N PRO A 4 -18.10 -7.94 7.36
CA PRO A 4 -17.06 -8.94 7.28
C PRO A 4 -16.01 -8.41 6.30
N GLN A 5 -14.75 -8.39 6.74
CA GLN A 5 -13.62 -8.25 5.83
C GLN A 5 -13.81 -9.34 4.77
N THR A 6 -14.03 -8.95 3.52
CA THR A 6 -14.08 -9.89 2.40
C THR A 6 -12.68 -10.47 2.24
N GLU A 7 -12.36 -11.48 3.05
CA GLU A 7 -11.25 -12.37 2.79
C GLU A 7 -11.51 -12.96 1.40
N SER A 8 -10.69 -12.56 0.43
CA SER A 8 -10.70 -13.15 -0.90
C SER A 8 -10.79 -14.67 -0.75
N LYS A 9 -11.86 -15.26 -1.31
CA LYS A 9 -12.10 -16.72 -1.32
C LYS A 9 -11.04 -17.49 -2.11
N ALA A 10 -10.02 -16.81 -2.65
CA ALA A 10 -8.93 -17.42 -3.36
C ALA A 10 -8.04 -18.25 -2.40
N LEU A 11 -7.98 -19.56 -2.67
CA LEU A 11 -7.10 -20.52 -2.00
C LEU A 11 -5.59 -20.28 -2.28
N ALA A 12 -5.23 -19.25 -3.04
CA ALA A 12 -3.93 -19.10 -3.68
C ALA A 12 -3.16 -17.84 -3.26
N LYS A 13 -3.06 -17.54 -1.96
CA LYS A 13 -2.21 -16.43 -1.49
C LYS A 13 -0.73 -16.81 -1.59
N LEU A 14 0.14 -15.90 -2.04
CA LEU A 14 1.58 -16.06 -1.80
C LEU A 14 1.83 -15.95 -0.30
N ALA A 15 2.56 -16.91 0.27
CA ALA A 15 3.11 -16.75 1.60
C ALA A 15 4.13 -15.60 1.57
N GLY A 16 4.04 -14.67 2.53
CA GLY A 16 4.91 -13.49 2.58
C GLY A 16 6.40 -13.90 2.55
N GLY A 17 7.16 -13.33 1.61
CA GLY A 17 8.61 -13.53 1.49
C GLY A 17 9.06 -14.57 0.47
N GLN A 18 8.16 -15.26 -0.24
CA GLN A 18 8.56 -16.15 -1.34
C GLN A 18 8.86 -15.37 -2.63
N PRO A 19 9.89 -15.76 -3.41
CA PRO A 19 10.18 -15.16 -4.70
C PRO A 19 9.06 -15.47 -5.68
N TRP A 20 8.62 -14.46 -6.44
CA TRP A 20 7.54 -14.62 -7.40
C TRP A 20 7.98 -15.48 -8.59
N ARG A 21 7.13 -16.40 -9.06
CA ARG A 21 7.42 -17.28 -10.21
C ARG A 21 6.26 -17.27 -11.20
N GLY A 22 6.58 -17.20 -12.49
CA GLY A 22 5.58 -17.17 -13.57
C GLY A 22 4.78 -18.45 -13.67
N ASP A 23 5.45 -19.60 -13.58
CA ASP A 23 4.80 -20.91 -13.67
C ASP A 23 3.80 -21.13 -12.51
N GLU A 24 4.17 -20.73 -11.29
CA GLU A 24 3.25 -20.78 -10.14
C GLU A 24 2.08 -19.79 -10.29
N HIS A 25 2.31 -18.65 -10.93
CA HIS A 25 1.26 -17.68 -11.21
C HIS A 25 0.21 -18.24 -12.17
N GLU A 26 0.64 -18.86 -13.28
CA GLU A 26 -0.28 -19.50 -14.23
C GLU A 26 -1.06 -20.64 -13.58
N LEU A 27 -0.39 -21.52 -12.82
CA LEU A 27 -1.04 -22.60 -12.09
C LEU A 27 -2.09 -22.10 -11.09
N ARG A 28 -1.84 -20.97 -10.42
CA ARG A 28 -2.81 -20.37 -9.48
C ARG A 28 -4.00 -19.74 -10.18
N LEU A 29 -3.81 -19.15 -11.36
CA LEU A 29 -4.92 -18.65 -12.17
C LEU A 29 -5.74 -19.79 -12.77
N GLU A 30 -5.11 -20.88 -13.19
CA GLU A 30 -5.81 -22.08 -13.64
C GLU A 30 -6.62 -22.70 -12.50
N ALA A 31 -6.03 -22.86 -11.32
CA ALA A 31 -6.76 -23.33 -10.14
C ALA A 31 -7.94 -22.40 -9.77
N ALA A 32 -7.79 -21.08 -9.92
CA ALA A 32 -8.87 -20.13 -9.71
C ALA A 32 -10.03 -20.33 -10.72
N ARG A 33 -9.72 -20.55 -12.00
CA ARG A 33 -10.72 -20.87 -13.04
C ARG A 33 -11.39 -22.22 -12.78
N GLU A 34 -10.62 -23.23 -12.38
CA GLU A 34 -11.14 -24.57 -12.04
C GLU A 34 -12.03 -24.54 -10.79
N ALA A 35 -11.77 -23.64 -9.84
CA ALA A 35 -12.62 -23.40 -8.68
C ALA A 35 -13.97 -22.73 -9.04
N GLY A 36 -14.21 -22.41 -10.32
CA GLY A 36 -15.45 -21.83 -10.82
C GLY A 36 -15.60 -20.34 -10.51
N LEU A 37 -14.48 -19.63 -10.27
CA LEU A 37 -14.51 -18.18 -10.12
C LEU A 37 -14.88 -17.51 -11.46
N GLU A 38 -15.64 -16.42 -11.38
CA GLU A 38 -15.99 -15.64 -12.57
C GLU A 38 -14.76 -14.91 -13.12
N THR A 39 -14.81 -14.50 -14.38
CA THR A 39 -13.69 -13.81 -15.05
C THR A 39 -13.24 -12.57 -14.28
N GLU A 40 -14.16 -11.84 -13.67
CA GLU A 40 -13.86 -10.66 -12.84
C GLU A 40 -13.09 -11.06 -11.58
N ASP A 41 -13.53 -12.09 -10.86
CA ASP A 41 -12.84 -12.62 -9.68
C ASP A 41 -11.44 -13.15 -10.03
N VAL A 42 -11.28 -13.81 -11.18
CA VAL A 42 -9.97 -14.29 -11.65
C VAL A 42 -9.02 -13.12 -11.93
N ASN A 43 -9.53 -12.02 -12.51
CA ASN A 43 -8.75 -10.81 -12.72
C ASN A 43 -8.33 -10.16 -11.40
N GLU A 44 -9.20 -10.15 -10.38
CA GLU A 44 -8.85 -9.67 -9.04
C GLU A 44 -7.76 -10.54 -8.40
N VAL A 45 -7.84 -11.86 -8.56
CA VAL A 45 -6.80 -12.79 -8.11
C VAL A 45 -5.48 -12.51 -8.82
N GLU A 46 -5.48 -12.28 -10.12
CA GLU A 46 -4.28 -11.94 -10.90
C GLU A 46 -3.62 -10.65 -10.39
N VAL A 47 -4.40 -9.58 -10.20
CA VAL A 47 -3.90 -8.32 -9.62
C VAL A 47 -3.34 -8.56 -8.21
N GLY A 48 -4.00 -9.38 -7.41
CA GLY A 48 -3.53 -9.76 -6.08
C GLY A 48 -2.17 -10.46 -6.12
N LEU A 49 -2.01 -11.46 -6.99
CA LEU A 49 -0.75 -12.19 -7.16
C LEU A 49 0.39 -11.30 -7.65
N PHE A 50 0.11 -10.39 -8.59
CA PHE A 50 1.10 -9.40 -9.02
C PHE A 50 1.46 -8.42 -7.91
N THR A 51 0.46 -7.94 -7.15
CA THR A 51 0.67 -7.03 -6.01
C THR A 51 1.56 -7.66 -4.96
N ASP A 52 1.30 -8.92 -4.59
CA ASP A 52 2.12 -9.68 -3.65
C ASP A 52 3.54 -9.87 -4.18
N GLY A 53 3.69 -10.15 -5.48
CA GLY A 53 4.99 -10.26 -6.13
C GLY A 53 5.81 -8.97 -6.07
N PHE A 54 5.21 -7.83 -6.44
CA PHE A 54 5.89 -6.52 -6.37
C PHE A 54 6.18 -6.09 -4.94
N LYS A 55 5.29 -6.43 -4.00
CA LYS A 55 5.51 -6.17 -2.57
C LYS A 55 6.71 -6.96 -2.03
N ALA A 56 6.91 -8.21 -2.45
CA ALA A 56 8.11 -8.98 -2.10
C ALA A 56 9.40 -8.36 -2.67
N GLY A 57 9.30 -7.65 -3.79
CA GLY A 57 10.38 -6.90 -4.43
C GLY A 57 10.61 -5.48 -3.91
N MET A 58 9.75 -4.98 -3.02
CA MET A 58 9.74 -3.60 -2.58
C MET A 58 10.55 -3.43 -1.30
N THR A 59 11.39 -2.40 -1.25
CA THR A 59 12.02 -1.90 -0.03
C THR A 59 11.39 -0.56 0.31
N LEU A 60 10.70 -0.51 1.45
CA LEU A 60 10.02 0.72 1.90
C LEU A 60 10.97 1.76 2.47
N ASP A 61 12.20 1.38 2.81
CA ASP A 61 13.18 2.25 3.47
C ASP A 61 14.59 1.75 3.11
N ASP A 62 15.14 2.25 2.00
CA ASP A 62 16.48 1.87 1.56
C ASP A 62 17.54 2.53 2.47
N PRO A 63 18.52 1.76 2.99
CA PRO A 63 19.49 2.29 3.95
C PRO A 63 20.44 3.33 3.37
N ALA A 64 20.61 3.41 2.05
CA ALA A 64 21.55 4.34 1.43
C ALA A 64 21.00 5.77 1.34
N ASP A 65 19.72 5.92 1.02
CA ASP A 65 19.10 7.22 0.70
C ASP A 65 17.67 7.38 1.22
N ARG A 66 17.19 6.44 2.07
CA ARG A 66 15.84 6.43 2.62
C ARG A 66 14.76 6.48 1.54
N SER A 67 15.05 6.03 0.32
CA SER A 67 14.06 5.96 -0.76
C SER A 67 13.12 4.76 -0.60
N ILE A 68 11.98 4.81 -1.29
CA ILE A 68 11.20 3.61 -1.59
C ILE A 68 11.76 3.04 -2.88
N VAL A 69 12.16 1.76 -2.86
CA VAL A 69 12.73 1.07 -4.01
C VAL A 69 11.80 -0.05 -4.44
N LEU A 70 11.36 0.01 -5.69
CA LEU A 70 10.55 -1.00 -6.33
C LEU A 70 11.36 -1.69 -7.41
N ARG A 71 11.38 -3.02 -7.39
CA ARG A 71 12.15 -3.83 -8.32
C ARG A 71 11.22 -4.77 -9.06
N GLY A 72 11.57 -5.07 -10.30
CA GLY A 72 10.89 -6.08 -11.08
C GLY A 72 11.63 -6.37 -12.37
N ARG A 73 10.98 -7.10 -13.26
CA ARG A 73 11.47 -7.43 -14.59
C ARG A 73 10.66 -6.70 -15.64
N THR A 74 11.30 -6.33 -16.72
CA THR A 74 10.62 -5.72 -17.86
C THR A 74 11.34 -6.02 -19.16
N VAL A 75 10.58 -6.10 -20.24
CA VAL A 75 11.11 -6.15 -21.61
C VAL A 75 11.24 -4.74 -22.23
N LEU A 76 10.77 -3.71 -21.53
CA LEU A 76 10.79 -2.33 -21.99
C LEU A 76 12.16 -1.70 -21.78
N ARG A 77 12.55 -0.81 -22.70
CA ARG A 77 13.68 0.10 -22.47
C ARG A 77 13.28 1.18 -21.47
N GLU A 78 14.28 1.79 -20.82
CA GLU A 78 14.08 2.82 -19.79
C GLU A 78 13.13 3.96 -20.23
N ALA A 79 13.30 4.49 -21.44
CA ALA A 79 12.41 5.53 -21.97
C ALA A 79 10.96 5.07 -22.18
N GLN A 80 10.75 3.81 -22.57
CA GLN A 80 9.42 3.22 -22.76
C GLN A 80 8.76 2.97 -21.40
N MET A 81 9.52 2.42 -20.45
CA MET A 81 9.07 2.20 -19.08
C MET A 81 8.73 3.52 -18.39
N SER A 82 9.54 4.57 -18.57
CA SER A 82 9.22 5.92 -18.07
C SER A 82 7.91 6.45 -18.65
N LYS A 83 7.68 6.27 -19.96
CA LYS A 83 6.43 6.68 -20.61
C LYS A 83 5.22 5.89 -20.09
N ALA A 84 5.36 4.59 -19.88
CA ALA A 84 4.30 3.73 -19.34
C ALA A 84 3.97 4.07 -17.87
N LEU A 85 4.99 4.42 -17.06
CA LEU A 85 4.80 4.81 -15.66
C LEU A 85 4.30 6.24 -15.47
N HIS A 86 4.47 7.13 -16.46
CA HIS A 86 4.14 8.54 -16.33
C HIS A 86 2.69 8.81 -15.85
N PRO A 87 1.64 8.17 -16.40
CA PRO A 87 0.26 8.35 -15.91
C PRO A 87 0.11 7.95 -14.45
N THR A 88 0.74 6.84 -14.05
CA THR A 88 0.73 6.34 -12.67
C THR A 88 1.42 7.29 -11.71
N LEU A 89 2.62 7.76 -12.04
CA LEU A 89 3.37 8.71 -11.20
C LEU A 89 2.60 10.03 -11.03
N ARG A 90 1.97 10.50 -12.12
CA ARG A 90 1.11 11.69 -12.10
C ARG A 90 -0.12 11.48 -11.22
N PHE A 91 -0.78 10.32 -11.31
CA PHE A 91 -1.92 9.99 -10.46
C PHE A 91 -1.56 9.95 -8.97
N LEU A 92 -0.37 9.44 -8.65
CA LEU A 92 0.16 9.41 -7.29
C LEU A 92 0.71 10.77 -6.82
N ALA A 93 0.63 11.80 -7.66
CA ALA A 93 1.16 13.14 -7.41
C ALA A 93 2.65 13.15 -7.04
N ILE A 94 3.43 12.20 -7.60
CA ILE A 94 4.88 12.13 -7.39
C ILE A 94 5.57 13.02 -8.44
N PRO A 95 6.36 14.03 -8.03
CA PRO A 95 7.12 14.86 -8.95
C PRO A 95 8.13 14.05 -9.76
N ALA A 96 8.32 14.37 -11.04
CA ALA A 96 9.20 13.61 -11.93
C ALA A 96 10.69 13.69 -11.53
N ASP A 97 11.10 14.79 -10.88
CA ASP A 97 12.43 14.99 -10.32
C ASP A 97 12.69 14.17 -9.05
N GLN A 98 11.64 13.60 -8.45
CA GLN A 98 11.71 12.78 -7.23
C GLN A 98 11.65 11.27 -7.52
N VAL A 99 11.74 10.90 -8.80
CA VAL A 99 11.71 9.52 -9.27
C VAL A 99 12.94 9.24 -10.11
N ALA A 100 13.67 8.18 -9.77
CA ALA A 100 14.73 7.64 -10.60
C ALA A 100 14.31 6.26 -11.10
N LEU A 101 14.40 6.05 -12.41
CA LEU A 101 14.14 4.77 -13.04
C LEU A 101 15.42 4.29 -13.69
N ARG A 102 15.77 3.03 -13.46
CA ARG A 102 16.91 2.38 -14.11
C ARG A 102 16.47 1.03 -14.65
N VAL A 103 16.83 0.71 -15.89
CA VAL A 103 16.62 -0.62 -16.47
C VAL A 103 17.97 -1.23 -16.81
N THR A 104 18.26 -2.44 -16.34
CA THR A 104 19.53 -3.15 -16.59
C THR A 104 19.24 -4.64 -16.74
N ASP A 105 19.66 -5.23 -17.85
CA ASP A 105 19.53 -6.67 -18.14
C ASP A 105 18.10 -7.25 -17.97
N GLY A 106 17.08 -6.48 -18.37
CA GLY A 106 15.68 -6.90 -18.25
C GLY A 106 15.12 -6.82 -16.82
N GLU A 107 15.89 -6.28 -15.87
CA GLU A 107 15.42 -5.87 -14.55
C GLU A 107 15.23 -4.35 -14.52
N PHE A 108 14.20 -3.87 -13.82
CA PHE A 108 14.02 -2.45 -13.55
C PHE A 108 14.10 -2.17 -12.05
N GLU A 109 14.61 -1.00 -11.72
CA GLU A 109 14.60 -0.42 -10.39
C GLU A 109 13.98 0.98 -10.48
N LEU A 110 12.87 1.16 -9.77
CA LEU A 110 12.16 2.43 -9.61
C LEU A 110 12.42 2.91 -8.18
N ARG A 111 13.15 4.01 -8.03
CA ARG A 111 13.41 4.66 -6.75
C ARG A 111 12.55 5.91 -6.63
N VAL A 112 11.88 6.05 -5.50
CA VAL A 112 11.10 7.24 -5.14
C VAL A 112 11.76 7.89 -3.92
N SER A 113 12.16 9.15 -4.05
CA SER A 113 12.89 9.86 -3.01
C SER A 113 12.13 9.90 -1.67
N GLU A 114 12.89 10.04 -0.57
CA GLU A 114 12.33 10.21 0.78
C GLU A 114 11.30 11.35 0.85
N ASN A 115 11.61 12.49 0.22
CA ASN A 115 10.73 13.66 0.19
C ASN A 115 9.34 13.34 -0.40
N ALA A 116 9.29 12.60 -1.52
CA ALA A 116 8.02 12.15 -2.11
C ALA A 116 7.29 11.17 -1.20
N ALA A 117 8.03 10.25 -0.58
CA ALA A 117 7.49 9.21 0.28
C ALA A 117 6.90 9.77 1.59
N GLU A 118 7.49 10.82 2.14
CA GLU A 118 6.99 11.52 3.32
C GLU A 118 5.88 12.53 3.00
N ALA A 119 5.94 13.16 1.83
CA ALA A 119 4.91 14.08 1.35
C ALA A 119 3.60 13.36 0.97
N ALA A 120 3.65 12.05 0.70
CA ALA A 120 2.44 11.23 0.56
C ALA A 120 1.64 11.36 1.87
N LYS A 121 0.46 11.98 1.81
CA LYS A 121 -0.36 12.38 2.97
C LYS A 121 -1.31 11.26 3.44
N PRO A 122 -0.99 10.52 4.53
CA PRO A 122 -2.01 9.84 5.33
C PRO A 122 -2.19 10.50 6.70
N ALA A 123 -1.18 11.21 7.23
CA ALA A 123 -1.22 11.70 8.60
C ALA A 123 -2.18 12.89 8.82
N LEU A 124 -2.37 13.76 7.83
CA LEU A 124 -3.14 15.00 7.99
C LEU A 124 -4.66 14.77 8.12
N ASP A 125 -5.22 13.83 7.37
CA ASP A 125 -6.67 13.59 7.40
C ASP A 125 -7.09 12.79 8.63
N SER A 126 -6.32 11.76 9.01
CA SER A 126 -6.54 11.02 10.25
C SER A 126 -6.33 11.92 11.48
N ALA A 127 -5.29 12.76 11.50
CA ALA A 127 -5.09 13.72 12.59
C ALA A 127 -6.22 14.77 12.64
N ARG A 128 -6.70 15.27 11.50
CA ARG A 128 -7.82 16.22 11.45
C ARG A 128 -9.12 15.57 11.95
N LEU A 129 -9.38 14.31 11.63
CA LEU A 129 -10.54 13.57 12.11
C LEU A 129 -10.46 13.33 13.62
N VAL A 130 -9.29 12.91 14.13
CA VAL A 130 -9.05 12.73 15.57
C VAL A 130 -9.18 14.05 16.32
N LEU A 131 -8.64 15.14 15.77
CA LEU A 131 -8.78 16.47 16.36
C LEU A 131 -10.25 16.91 16.42
N ARG A 132 -11.03 16.68 15.36
CA ARG A 132 -12.49 16.94 15.36
C ARG A 132 -13.22 16.08 16.37
N LEU A 133 -12.84 14.80 16.51
CA LEU A 133 -13.41 13.89 17.49
C LEU A 133 -13.14 14.37 18.92
N TRP A 134 -11.89 14.74 19.23
CA TRP A 134 -11.49 15.24 20.54
C TRP A 134 -12.14 16.59 20.88
N ILE A 135 -12.22 17.52 19.93
CA ILE A 135 -12.92 18.80 20.14
C ILE A 135 -14.41 18.55 20.35
N GLY A 136 -15.05 17.71 19.53
CA GLY A 136 -16.47 17.41 19.63
C GLY A 136 -16.84 16.74 20.96
N LEU A 137 -16.18 15.63 21.30
CA LEU A 137 -16.42 14.91 22.56
C LEU A 137 -15.97 15.71 23.78
N GLY A 138 -14.88 16.49 23.67
CA GLY A 138 -14.41 17.35 24.75
C GLY A 138 -15.42 18.46 25.10
N LEU A 139 -16.02 19.11 24.09
CA LEU A 139 -17.06 20.11 24.30
C LEU A 139 -18.34 19.50 24.88
N VAL A 140 -18.78 18.33 24.38
CA VAL A 140 -19.97 17.64 24.91
C VAL A 140 -19.73 17.17 26.34
N GLY A 141 -18.55 16.64 26.65
CA GLY A 141 -18.15 16.26 28.01
C GLY A 141 -18.09 17.46 28.96
N MET A 142 -17.60 18.61 28.47
CA MET A 142 -17.58 19.86 29.24
C MET A 142 -18.99 20.38 29.52
N LEU A 143 -19.89 20.34 28.55
CA LEU A 143 -21.30 20.70 28.70
C LEU A 143 -22.04 19.77 29.69
N ALA A 144 -21.78 18.47 29.61
CA ALA A 144 -22.34 17.47 30.53
C ALA A 144 -21.91 17.69 31.98
N TRP A 145 -20.65 18.08 32.20
CA TRP A 145 -20.16 18.47 33.52
C TRP A 145 -20.81 19.79 33.96
N TYR A 146 -20.69 20.85 33.16
CA TYR A 146 -21.02 22.21 33.60
C TYR A 146 -22.52 22.44 33.79
N TRP A 147 -23.39 21.91 32.92
CA TRP A 147 -24.84 22.13 33.01
C TRP A 147 -25.62 21.05 33.73
N PHE A 148 -25.14 19.81 33.71
CA PHE A 148 -25.89 18.67 34.26
C PHE A 148 -25.22 18.03 35.47
N ASN A 149 -24.03 18.50 35.86
CA ASN A 149 -23.23 17.98 36.98
C ASN A 149 -22.97 16.45 36.88
N LEU A 150 -22.96 15.92 35.65
CA LEU A 150 -22.76 14.49 35.35
C LEU A 150 -21.28 14.19 35.16
N GLY A 151 -20.49 14.29 36.23
CA GLY A 151 -19.03 14.08 36.19
C GLY A 151 -18.61 12.71 35.65
N TRP A 152 -19.41 11.66 35.91
CA TRP A 152 -19.14 10.31 35.40
C TRP A 152 -19.28 10.22 33.87
N LEU A 153 -20.25 10.92 33.29
CA LEU A 153 -20.47 10.95 31.84
C LEU A 153 -19.35 11.72 31.15
N ALA A 154 -18.92 12.84 31.73
CA ALA A 154 -17.78 13.61 31.26
C ALA A 154 -16.50 12.76 31.24
N ALA A 155 -16.25 11.98 32.30
CA ALA A 155 -15.08 11.09 32.37
C ALA A 155 -15.10 10.00 31.28
N ILE A 156 -16.27 9.41 30.98
CA ILE A 156 -16.40 8.41 29.91
C ILE A 156 -16.22 9.06 28.53
N LEU A 157 -16.79 10.24 28.29
CA LEU A 157 -16.66 10.95 27.01
C LEU A 157 -15.21 11.35 26.75
N TRP A 158 -14.51 11.87 27.76
CA TRP A 158 -13.09 12.23 27.66
C TRP A 158 -12.17 11.01 27.54
N GLY A 159 -12.37 10.00 28.39
CA GLY A 159 -11.59 8.76 28.35
C GLY A 159 -11.79 7.96 27.06
N GLY A 160 -13.05 7.83 26.63
CA GLY A 160 -13.42 7.17 25.38
C GLY A 160 -12.90 7.92 24.14
N ALA A 161 -12.95 9.26 24.14
CA ALA A 161 -12.38 10.06 23.06
C ALA A 161 -10.86 9.91 22.97
N LEU A 162 -10.15 9.90 24.11
CA LEU A 162 -8.69 9.72 24.14
C LEU A 162 -8.27 8.33 23.65
N VAL A 163 -8.91 7.28 24.14
CA VAL A 163 -8.62 5.90 23.73
C VAL A 163 -9.01 5.68 22.27
N GLY A 164 -10.19 6.14 21.86
CA GLY A 164 -10.67 6.06 20.49
C GLY A 164 -9.79 6.84 19.51
N GLY A 165 -9.40 8.06 19.87
CA GLY A 165 -8.49 8.88 19.07
C GLY A 165 -7.08 8.28 18.98
N GLY A 166 -6.56 7.73 20.08
CA GLY A 166 -5.28 7.01 20.08
C GLY A 166 -5.32 5.74 19.22
N TYR A 167 -6.44 5.01 19.24
CA TYR A 167 -6.65 3.85 18.38
C TYR A 167 -6.74 4.25 16.90
N VAL A 168 -7.47 5.31 16.57
CA VAL A 168 -7.56 5.85 15.20
C VAL A 168 -6.21 6.41 14.73
N LEU A 169 -5.43 7.05 15.60
CA LEU A 169 -4.06 7.47 15.29
C LEU A 169 -3.15 6.27 15.05
N ARG A 170 -3.28 5.19 15.85
CA ARG A 170 -2.51 3.96 15.65
C ARG A 170 -2.86 3.27 14.32
N GLN A 171 -4.12 3.30 13.91
CA GLN A 171 -4.56 2.77 12.62
C GLN A 171 -4.21 3.71 11.44
N GLY A 172 -4.24 5.02 11.66
CA GLY A 172 -3.86 6.05 10.68
C GLY A 172 -2.35 6.28 10.58
N ALA A 173 -1.57 5.74 11.52
CA ALA A 173 -0.10 5.75 11.52
C ALA A 173 0.50 4.74 10.53
N VAL A 174 -0.25 4.34 9.49
CA VAL A 174 0.38 3.83 8.26
C VAL A 174 1.18 4.99 7.71
N SER A 175 2.51 4.91 7.79
CA SER A 175 3.41 5.98 7.33
C SER A 175 3.06 6.37 5.88
N GLY A 176 3.23 7.65 5.52
CA GLY A 176 3.08 8.12 4.13
C GLY A 176 3.79 7.23 3.13
N ARG A 177 4.95 6.71 3.56
CA ARG A 177 5.77 5.74 2.86
C ARG A 177 5.07 4.42 2.59
N ALA A 178 4.46 3.81 3.60
CA ALA A 178 3.74 2.53 3.45
C ALA A 178 2.50 2.68 2.55
N LEU A 179 1.78 3.80 2.66
CA LEU A 179 0.63 4.09 1.80
C LEU A 179 1.07 4.33 0.34
N LEU A 180 2.13 5.11 0.12
CA LEU A 180 2.67 5.34 -1.21
C LEU A 180 3.20 4.05 -1.83
N GLY A 181 3.94 3.26 -1.05
CA GLY A 181 4.43 1.94 -1.44
C GLY A 181 3.28 1.01 -1.84
N ALA A 182 2.22 0.93 -1.04
CA ALA A 182 1.04 0.12 -1.37
C ALA A 182 0.39 0.56 -2.70
N ARG A 183 0.19 1.87 -2.89
CA ARG A 183 -0.40 2.41 -4.14
C ARG A 183 0.51 2.16 -5.35
N LEU A 184 1.82 2.29 -5.19
CA LEU A 184 2.79 1.97 -6.23
C LEU A 184 2.76 0.49 -6.60
N THR A 185 2.72 -0.41 -5.61
CA THR A 185 2.64 -1.86 -5.86
C THR A 185 1.37 -2.25 -6.61
N VAL A 186 0.23 -1.69 -6.22
CA VAL A 186 -1.06 -1.96 -6.88
C VAL A 186 -1.06 -1.38 -8.31
N ALA A 187 -0.54 -0.17 -8.51
CA ALA A 187 -0.49 0.42 -9.84
C ALA A 187 0.45 -0.34 -10.78
N LEU A 188 1.59 -0.84 -10.28
CA LEU A 188 2.46 -1.74 -11.04
C LEU A 188 1.79 -3.07 -11.34
N ALA A 189 1.01 -3.62 -10.40
CA ALA A 189 0.25 -4.85 -10.63
C ALA A 189 -0.80 -4.69 -11.73
N MET A 190 -1.54 -3.57 -11.73
CA MET A 190 -2.48 -3.24 -12.81
C MET A 190 -1.77 -3.07 -14.15
N LEU A 191 -0.62 -2.41 -14.17
CA LEU A 191 0.17 -2.23 -15.40
C LEU A 191 0.74 -3.57 -15.91
N ALA A 192 1.19 -4.43 -15.01
CA ALA A 192 1.64 -5.78 -15.31
C ALA A 192 0.50 -6.64 -15.90
N GLN A 193 -0.70 -6.55 -15.34
CA GLN A 193 -1.87 -7.26 -15.85
C GLN A 193 -2.26 -6.77 -17.26
N GLN A 194 -2.32 -5.45 -17.46
CA GLN A 194 -2.79 -4.85 -18.71
C GLN A 194 -1.80 -5.01 -19.86
N GLU A 195 -0.52 -4.72 -19.62
CA GLU A 195 0.48 -4.71 -20.68
C GLU A 195 1.24 -6.04 -20.77
N LYS A 196 1.33 -6.82 -19.68
CA LYS A 196 2.17 -8.04 -19.57
C LYS A 196 3.66 -7.81 -19.88
N LEU A 197 4.10 -6.55 -19.90
CA LEU A 197 5.49 -6.15 -20.20
C LEU A 197 6.33 -5.92 -18.94
N ILE A 198 5.69 -5.95 -17.78
CA ILE A 198 6.32 -5.74 -16.47
C ILE A 198 5.92 -6.92 -15.60
N LEU A 199 6.90 -7.52 -14.93
CA LEU A 199 6.70 -8.68 -14.08
C LEU A 199 7.36 -8.44 -12.72
N PRO A 200 6.88 -9.09 -11.65
CA PRO A 200 7.55 -9.07 -10.37
C PRO A 200 8.95 -9.71 -10.43
N PRO A 201 9.80 -9.43 -9.43
CA PRO A 201 11.14 -10.00 -9.38
C PRO A 201 11.09 -11.51 -9.11
N SER A 202 11.91 -12.26 -9.84
CA SER A 202 11.95 -13.72 -9.78
C SER A 202 12.89 -14.29 -8.71
N ARG A 203 13.69 -13.44 -8.08
CA ARG A 203 14.68 -13.82 -7.05
C ARG A 203 14.49 -12.91 -5.85
N ALA A 204 14.46 -13.50 -4.66
CA ALA A 204 14.78 -12.76 -3.45
C ALA A 204 16.26 -12.40 -3.55
N ARG A 205 16.60 -11.12 -3.77
CA ARG A 205 18.00 -10.72 -3.64
C ARG A 205 18.34 -10.76 -2.16
N VAL A 206 19.30 -11.61 -1.82
CA VAL A 206 20.08 -11.52 -0.61
C VAL A 206 20.74 -10.14 -0.62
N SER A 207 20.50 -9.31 0.39
CA SER A 207 21.24 -8.07 0.59
C SER A 207 22.74 -8.38 0.52
N PRO A 208 23.54 -7.62 -0.26
CA PRO A 208 24.98 -7.78 -0.22
C PRO A 208 25.49 -7.18 1.10
N GLU A 209 25.34 -7.92 2.18
CA GLU A 209 26.10 -7.71 3.42
C GLU A 209 27.01 -8.92 3.61
N SER A 210 28.20 -8.78 3.01
CA SER A 210 29.46 -9.30 3.52
C SER A 210 30.20 -8.12 4.14
#